data_AF-A0A4D4MKP7-F1
#
_entry.id   AF-A0A4D4MKP7-F1
#
_cell.length_a   1.000
_cell.length_b   1.000
_cell.length_c   1.000
_cell.angle_alpha   90.00
_cell.angle_beta   90.00
_cell.angle_gamma   90.00
#
_symmetry.space_group_name_H-M   'P 1'
#
loop_
_entity.id
_entity.type
_entity.pdbx_description
1 polymer ?
#
loop_
_entity_poly.entity_id
_entity_poly.type
_entity_poly.pdbx_seq_one_letter_code
_entity_poly.pdbx_strand_id
1 'polypeptide(L)'
;MPFAPALHAEWIKIRTLRSLVGGLLAVFLVTVLFSALAGLDSEGPDFDPLFSAFFGVNFGQIAAIAFGTTAVSAEFEGGALQVSLAAMPRRGRWFAAKAVAIGVPVLAVGLVTGFVSLAVGKAVLGPRRAG
;
A
#
# COMPACT_ATOMS: atom_id res chain seq x y z
N MET A 1 -20.11 -18.12 9.27
CA MET A 1 -20.35 -16.76 9.80
C MET A 1 -20.67 -15.78 8.66
N PRO A 2 -21.35 -14.66 8.94
CA PRO A 2 -21.53 -13.59 7.96
C PRO A 2 -20.19 -12.94 7.57
N PHE A 3 -20.16 -12.25 6.43
CA PHE A 3 -18.95 -11.62 5.88
C PHE A 3 -18.43 -10.46 6.75
N ALA A 4 -19.33 -9.67 7.34
CA ALA A 4 -18.97 -8.48 8.10
C ALA A 4 -18.13 -8.77 9.38
N PRO A 5 -18.47 -9.76 10.24
CA PRO A 5 -17.62 -10.12 11.38
C PRO A 5 -16.22 -10.61 10.98
N ALA A 6 -16.12 -11.36 9.88
CA ALA A 6 -14.82 -11.83 9.38
C ALA A 6 -13.95 -10.66 8.90
N LEU A 7 -14.55 -9.71 8.17
CA LEU A 7 -13.85 -8.49 7.75
C LEU A 7 -13.42 -7.64 8.95
N HIS A 8 -14.26 -7.54 9.98
CA HIS A 8 -13.95 -6.78 11.19
C HIS A 8 -12.77 -7.41 11.96
N ALA A 9 -12.72 -8.73 12.06
CA ALA A 9 -11.61 -9.44 12.70
C ALA A 9 -10.29 -9.22 11.94
N GLU A 10 -10.31 -9.27 10.61
CA GLU A 10 -9.14 -8.96 9.78
C GLU A 10 -8.70 -7.49 9.93
N TRP A 11 -9.66 -6.57 10.04
CA TRP A 11 -9.36 -5.15 10.27
C TRP A 11 -8.66 -4.90 11.60
N ILE A 12 -9.08 -5.60 12.65
CA ILE A 12 -8.42 -5.52 13.96
C ILE A 12 -6.99 -6.05 13.84
N LYS A 13 -6.75 -7.19 13.19
CA LYS A 13 -5.40 -7.74 12.98
C LYS A 13 -4.48 -6.73 12.31
N ILE A 14 -4.93 -6.11 11.22
CA ILE A 14 -4.13 -5.11 10.47
C ILE A 14 -3.76 -3.92 11.36
N ARG A 15 -4.66 -3.49 12.25
CA ARG A 15 -4.37 -2.37 13.17
C ARG A 15 -3.52 -2.74 14.37
N THR A 16 -3.59 -3.97 14.87
CA THR A 16 -2.87 -4.38 16.08
C THR A 16 -1.48 -4.93 15.80
N LEU A 17 -1.27 -5.54 14.62
CA LEU A 17 0.04 -6.04 14.20
C LEU A 17 0.93 -4.88 13.75
N ARG A 18 1.94 -4.57 14.57
CA ARG A 18 2.96 -3.55 14.26
C ARG A 18 3.65 -3.79 12.92
N SER A 19 3.84 -5.05 12.52
CA SER A 19 4.42 -5.41 11.21
C SER A 19 3.56 -4.95 10.04
N LEU A 20 2.23 -4.99 10.17
CA LEU A 20 1.28 -4.58 9.13
C LEU A 20 1.16 -3.06 9.04
N VAL A 21 1.13 -2.38 10.18
CA VAL A 21 1.20 -0.92 10.23
C VAL A 21 2.53 -0.42 9.64
N GLY A 22 3.64 -1.07 10.00
CA GLY A 22 4.96 -0.78 9.44
C GLY A 22 5.01 -1.00 7.93
N GLY A 23 4.38 -2.07 7.42
CA GLY A 23 4.27 -2.32 5.98
C GLY A 23 3.50 -1.24 5.22
N LEU A 24 2.35 -0.80 5.74
CA LEU A 24 1.58 0.30 5.14
C LEU A 24 2.35 1.62 5.15
N LEU A 25 3.06 1.92 6.24
CA LEU A 25 3.95 3.08 6.31
C LEU A 25 5.10 2.96 5.32
N ALA A 26 5.68 1.77 5.15
CA ALA A 26 6.74 1.53 4.18
C ALA A 26 6.28 1.80 2.75
N VAL A 27 5.06 1.39 2.38
CA VAL A 27 4.47 1.72 1.06
C VAL A 27 4.49 3.22 0.81
N PHE A 28 4.00 4.01 1.77
CA PHE A 28 3.96 5.46 1.65
C PHE A 28 5.37 6.06 1.59
N LEU A 29 6.23 5.71 2.55
CA LEU A 29 7.56 6.32 2.72
C LEU A 29 8.49 6.00 1.55
N VAL A 30 8.53 4.73 1.11
CA VAL A 30 9.36 4.31 -0.02
C VAL A 30 8.92 5.02 -1.30
N THR A 31 7.61 5.09 -1.55
CA THR A 31 7.10 5.76 -2.74
C THR A 31 7.46 7.24 -2.78
N VAL A 32 7.24 7.95 -1.67
CA VAL A 32 7.51 9.38 -1.58
C VAL A 32 9.02 9.65 -1.65
N LEU A 33 9.84 8.86 -0.96
CA LEU A 33 11.29 9.00 -0.96
C LEU A 33 11.87 8.85 -2.38
N PHE A 34 11.53 7.78 -3.08
CA PHE A 34 12.06 7.54 -4.43
C PHE A 34 11.52 8.54 -5.47
N SER A 35 10.28 9.01 -5.31
CA SER A 35 9.74 10.07 -6.17
C SER A 35 10.45 11.40 -5.92
N ALA A 36 10.77 11.72 -4.65
CA ALA A 36 11.53 12.92 -4.31
C ALA A 36 12.96 12.86 -4.84
N LEU A 37 13.63 11.71 -4.74
CA LEU A 37 14.97 11.48 -5.29
C LEU A 37 14.99 11.65 -6.82
N ALA A 38 13.99 11.12 -7.52
CA ALA A 38 13.84 11.31 -8.97
C ALA A 38 13.62 12.77 -9.37
N GLY A 39 13.10 13.61 -8.46
CA GLY A 39 12.94 15.04 -8.68
C GLY A 39 14.23 15.86 -8.53
N LEU A 40 15.27 15.30 -7.90
CA LEU A 40 16.56 15.97 -7.74
C LEU A 40 17.34 16.02 -9.05
N ASP A 41 17.18 15.02 -9.92
CA ASP A 41 17.83 14.90 -11.23
C ASP A 41 17.04 15.65 -12.33
N SER A 42 16.44 16.79 -11.98
CA SER A 42 15.46 17.48 -12.83
C SER A 42 16.05 18.44 -13.86
N GLU A 43 17.27 18.18 -14.31
CA GLU A 43 18.01 19.02 -15.24
C GLU A 43 18.27 18.27 -16.55
N GLY A 44 17.56 18.66 -17.62
CA GLY A 44 17.76 18.11 -18.96
C GLY A 44 16.59 18.38 -19.90
N PRO A 45 16.83 18.41 -21.23
CA PRO A 45 15.78 18.62 -22.23
C PRO A 45 14.74 17.49 -22.30
N ASP A 46 15.10 16.28 -21.83
CA ASP A 46 14.23 15.10 -21.79
C ASP A 46 13.52 14.91 -20.43
N PHE A 47 13.58 15.90 -19.53
CA PHE A 47 12.96 15.80 -18.21
C PHE A 47 11.43 15.76 -18.32
N ASP A 48 10.83 14.64 -17.91
CA ASP A 48 9.38 14.50 -17.74
C ASP A 48 8.98 14.72 -16.26
N PRO A 49 8.35 15.87 -15.94
CA PRO A 49 7.89 16.19 -14.59
C PRO A 49 6.90 15.19 -14.00
N LEU A 50 6.07 14.58 -14.85
CA LEU A 50 5.04 13.63 -14.42
C LEU A 50 5.68 12.28 -14.09
N PHE A 51 6.58 11.81 -14.95
CA PHE A 51 7.32 10.58 -14.73
C PHE A 51 8.12 10.64 -13.43
N SER A 52 8.85 11.73 -13.21
CA SER A 52 9.63 11.95 -11.98
C SER A 52 8.74 11.93 -10.73
N ALA A 53 7.58 12.59 -10.76
CA ALA A 53 6.65 12.65 -9.64
C ALA A 53 6.05 11.28 -9.24
N PHE A 54 5.99 10.32 -10.17
CA PHE A 54 5.46 8.98 -9.94
C PHE A 54 6.50 7.86 -9.97
N PHE A 55 7.77 8.18 -10.20
CA PHE A 55 8.83 7.19 -10.33
C PHE A 55 8.90 6.23 -9.12
N GLY A 56 8.72 6.78 -7.91
CA GLY A 56 8.75 6.01 -6.68
C GLY A 56 7.62 4.98 -6.54
N VAL A 57 6.56 5.04 -7.36
CA VAL A 57 5.47 4.05 -7.35
C VAL A 57 5.99 2.64 -7.61
N ASN A 58 7.01 2.50 -8.47
CA ASN A 58 7.65 1.21 -8.75
C ASN A 58 8.19 0.56 -7.46
N PHE A 59 8.82 1.35 -6.58
CA PHE A 59 9.33 0.86 -5.30
C PHE A 59 8.22 0.70 -4.26
N GLY A 60 7.20 1.57 -4.29
CA GLY A 60 5.98 1.44 -3.51
C GLY A 60 5.26 0.11 -3.73
N GLN A 61 5.20 -0.37 -4.97
CA GLN A 61 4.62 -1.66 -5.32
C GLN A 61 5.35 -2.82 -4.65
N ILE A 62 6.68 -2.79 -4.57
CA ILE A 62 7.48 -3.80 -3.87
C ILE A 62 7.11 -3.83 -2.39
N ALA A 63 7.02 -2.66 -1.74
CA ALA A 63 6.58 -2.56 -0.36
C ALA A 63 5.14 -3.07 -0.16
N ALA A 64 4.25 -2.81 -1.12
CA ALA A 64 2.86 -3.27 -1.08
C ALA A 64 2.76 -4.80 -1.21
N ILE A 65 3.60 -5.40 -2.07
CA ILE A 65 3.74 -6.85 -2.18
C ILE A 65 4.21 -7.43 -0.85
N ALA A 66 5.27 -6.87 -0.24
CA ALA A 66 5.79 -7.32 1.04
C ALA A 66 4.74 -7.21 2.19
N PHE A 67 3.97 -6.12 2.21
CA PHE A 67 2.84 -5.98 3.13
C PHE A 67 1.80 -7.07 2.90
N GLY A 68 1.37 -7.28 1.65
CA GLY A 68 0.37 -8.28 1.31
C GLY A 68 0.82 -9.70 1.67
N THR A 69 2.06 -10.07 1.36
CA THR A 69 2.62 -11.38 1.70
C THR A 69 2.70 -11.57 3.21
N THR A 70 3.13 -10.56 3.97
CA THR A 70 3.18 -10.61 5.44
C THR A 70 1.80 -10.76 6.07
N ALA A 71 0.80 -10.04 5.54
CA ALA A 71 -0.59 -10.14 6.00
C ALA A 71 -1.21 -11.51 5.76
N VAL A 72 -0.79 -12.19 4.69
CA VAL A 72 -1.21 -13.56 4.37
C VAL A 72 -0.42 -14.59 5.17
N SER A 73 0.90 -14.41 5.32
CA SER A 73 1.77 -15.36 6.02
C SER A 73 1.45 -15.46 7.52
N ALA A 74 0.96 -14.37 8.13
CA ALA A 74 0.53 -14.36 9.52
C ALA A 74 -0.59 -15.37 9.84
N GLU A 75 -1.34 -15.85 8.84
CA GLU A 75 -2.35 -16.91 9.05
C GLU A 75 -1.74 -18.31 9.19
N PHE A 76 -0.52 -18.50 8.68
CA PHE A 76 0.20 -19.77 8.75
C PHE A 76 0.95 -19.91 10.08
N GLU A 77 1.19 -18.80 10.77
CA GLU A 77 1.80 -18.78 12.09
C GLU A 77 0.82 -19.32 13.14
N GLY A 78 1.20 -20.38 13.86
CA GLY A 78 0.36 -20.99 14.89
C GLY A 78 -0.87 -21.76 14.39
N GLY A 79 -0.99 -22.04 13.08
CA GLY A 79 -2.09 -22.84 12.53
C GLY A 79 -3.46 -22.15 12.47
N ALA A 80 -3.49 -20.81 12.59
CA ALA A 80 -4.72 -20.01 12.56
C ALA A 80 -5.58 -20.24 11.30
N LEU A 81 -4.93 -20.55 10.17
CA LEU A 81 -5.61 -20.91 8.92
C LEU A 81 -6.53 -22.13 9.07
N GLN A 82 -6.08 -23.19 9.75
CA GLN A 82 -6.85 -24.42 9.93
C GLN A 82 -8.09 -24.17 10.80
N VAL A 83 -7.91 -23.39 11.89
CA VAL A 83 -9.00 -22.98 12.78
C VAL A 83 -10.02 -22.10 12.04
N SER A 84 -9.54 -21.15 11.24
CA SER A 84 -10.39 -20.24 10.46
C SER A 84 -11.20 -20.98 9.39
N LEU A 85 -10.59 -21.95 8.71
CA LEU A 85 -11.26 -22.77 7.70
C LEU A 85 -12.23 -23.79 8.32
N ALA A 86 -11.93 -24.31 9.52
CA ALA A 86 -12.85 -25.17 10.27
C ALA A 86 -14.12 -24.42 10.71
N ALA A 87 -13.97 -23.16 11.15
CA ALA A 87 -15.09 -22.30 11.51
C ALA A 87 -15.87 -21.75 10.29
N MET A 88 -15.24 -21.71 9.12
CA MET A 88 -15.75 -21.06 7.91
C MET A 88 -15.65 -21.99 6.68
N PRO A 89 -16.53 -22.99 6.51
CA PRO A 89 -16.42 -23.99 5.45
C PRO A 89 -16.52 -23.41 4.01
N ARG A 90 -17.06 -22.19 3.85
CA ARG A 90 -17.13 -21.48 2.56
C ARG A 90 -15.83 -20.71 2.28
N ARG A 91 -14.83 -21.43 1.75
CA ARG A 91 -13.48 -20.91 1.44
C ARG A 91 -13.48 -19.59 0.67
N GLY A 92 -14.34 -19.43 -0.33
CA GLY A 92 -14.40 -18.21 -1.15
C GLY A 92 -14.78 -16.93 -0.36
N ARG A 93 -15.63 -17.04 0.67
CA ARG A 93 -16.01 -15.87 1.49
C ARG A 93 -14.87 -15.43 2.40
N TRP A 94 -14.06 -16.38 2.86
CA TRP A 94 -12.86 -16.10 3.64
C TRP A 94 -11.80 -15.41 2.78
N PHE A 95 -11.52 -15.92 1.58
CA PHE A 95 -10.61 -15.28 0.63
C PHE A 95 -11.06 -13.86 0.26
N ALA A 96 -12.36 -13.67 -0.01
CA ALA A 96 -12.89 -12.34 -0.33
C ALA A 96 -12.72 -11.36 0.85
N ALA A 97 -12.99 -11.80 2.09
CA ALA A 97 -12.83 -10.95 3.27
C ALA A 97 -11.35 -10.55 3.47
N LYS A 98 -10.43 -11.49 3.30
CA LYS A 98 -8.98 -11.27 3.38
C LYS A 98 -8.50 -10.31 2.29
N ALA A 99 -8.93 -10.53 1.05
CA ALA A 99 -8.59 -9.68 -0.09
C ALA A 99 -9.09 -8.24 0.10
N VAL A 100 -10.32 -8.06 0.60
CA VAL A 100 -10.86 -6.72 0.90
C VAL A 100 -10.11 -6.08 2.07
N ALA A 101 -9.81 -6.84 3.13
CA ALA A 101 -9.08 -6.34 4.28
C ALA A 101 -7.67 -5.83 3.93
N ILE A 102 -6.97 -6.48 3.00
CA ILE A 102 -5.64 -6.07 2.52
C ILE A 102 -5.76 -4.97 1.45
N GLY A 103 -6.67 -5.16 0.50
CA GLY A 103 -6.82 -4.29 -0.67
C GLY A 103 -7.30 -2.89 -0.32
N VAL A 104 -8.24 -2.75 0.63
CA VAL A 104 -8.78 -1.44 1.02
C VAL A 104 -7.71 -0.52 1.63
N PRO A 105 -6.89 -0.96 2.62
CA PRO A 105 -5.77 -0.16 3.12
C PRO A 105 -4.73 0.18 2.06
N VAL A 106 -4.33 -0.78 1.23
CA VAL A 106 -3.33 -0.54 0.16
C VAL A 106 -3.86 0.47 -0.84
N LEU A 107 -5.12 0.37 -1.24
CA LEU A 107 -5.77 1.33 -2.13
C LEU A 107 -5.84 2.72 -1.48
N ALA A 108 -6.24 2.80 -0.21
CA ALA A 108 -6.30 4.06 0.52
C ALA A 108 -4.93 4.73 0.61
N VAL A 109 -3.89 3.99 0.98
CA VAL A 109 -2.51 4.50 1.04
C VAL A 109 -2.04 4.90 -0.36
N GLY A 110 -2.24 4.07 -1.37
CA GLY A 110 -1.84 4.37 -2.76
C GLY A 110 -2.50 5.63 -3.31
N LEU A 111 -3.78 5.86 -3.02
CA LEU A 111 -4.48 7.10 -3.38
C LEU A 111 -3.87 8.31 -2.67
N VAL A 112 -3.68 8.23 -1.35
CA VAL A 112 -3.06 9.31 -0.56
C VAL A 112 -1.67 9.63 -1.10
N THR A 113 -0.85 8.61 -1.34
CA THR A 113 0.49 8.75 -1.91
C THR A 113 0.44 9.40 -3.29
N GLY A 114 -0.47 9.00 -4.17
CA GLY A 114 -0.63 9.59 -5.50
C GLY A 114 -1.00 11.07 -5.45
N PHE A 115 -1.95 11.45 -4.57
CA PHE A 115 -2.30 12.86 -4.36
C PHE A 115 -1.12 13.68 -3.81
N VAL A 116 -0.37 13.12 -2.87
CA VAL A 116 0.83 13.77 -2.31
C VAL A 116 1.90 13.94 -3.38
N SER A 117 2.21 12.89 -4.15
CA SER A 117 3.15 12.94 -5.28
C SER A 117 2.78 14.02 -6.30
N LEU A 118 1.50 14.12 -6.67
CA LEU A 118 1.00 15.16 -7.57
C LEU A 118 1.12 16.56 -6.98
N ALA A 119 0.74 16.74 -5.72
CA ALA A 119 0.82 18.03 -5.04
C ALA A 119 2.27 18.49 -4.92
N VAL A 120 3.19 17.60 -4.53
CA VAL A 120 4.62 17.86 -4.46
C VAL A 120 5.19 18.19 -5.84
N GLY A 121 4.87 17.37 -6.86
CA GLY A 121 5.29 17.65 -8.23
C GLY A 121 4.84 19.03 -8.71
N LYS A 122 3.57 19.38 -8.50
CA LYS A 122 3.05 20.72 -8.85
C LYS A 122 3.73 21.85 -8.05
N ALA A 123 4.01 21.66 -6.76
CA ALA A 123 4.65 22.68 -5.93
C ALA A 123 6.13 22.91 -6.32
N VAL A 124 6.85 21.84 -6.68
CA VAL A 124 8.27 21.91 -7.07
C VAL A 124 8.44 22.45 -8.50
N LEU A 125 7.50 22.12 -9.40
CA LEU A 125 7.58 22.44 -10.84
C LEU A 125 6.78 23.68 -11.25
N GLY A 126 5.77 24.06 -10.47
CA GLY A 126 4.96 25.28 -10.67
C GLY A 126 5.78 26.58 -10.79
N PRO A 127 6.88 26.75 -10.03
CA PRO A 127 7.75 27.93 -10.17
C PRO A 127 8.57 27.95 -11.47
N ARG A 128 8.85 26.79 -12.09
CA ARG A 128 9.77 26.68 -13.25
C ARG A 128 9.11 26.99 -14.61
N ARG A 129 7.82 27.33 -14.64
CA ARG A 129 7.06 27.66 -15.87
C ARG A 129 6.65 29.14 -16.00
N ALA A 130 7.08 30.00 -15.08
CA ALA A 130 6.77 31.44 -15.11
C ALA A 130 7.91 32.31 -15.69
N GLY A 131 8.87 31.72 -16.40
CA GLY A 131 9.96 32.42 -17.09
C GLY A 131 10.01 32.04 -18.56
#